data_AF-L8WUB3-F1
#
_entry.id   AF-L8WUB3-F1
#
_cell.length_a   1.000
_cell.length_b   1.000
_cell.length_c   1.000
_cell.angle_alpha   90.00
_cell.angle_beta   90.00
_cell.angle_gamma   90.00
#
_symmetry.space_group_name_H-M   'P 1'
#
loop_
_entity.id
_entity.type
_entity.pdbx_description
1 polymer ?
#
loop_
_entity_poly.entity_id
_entity_poly.type
_entity_poly.pdbx_seq_one_letter_code
_entity_poly.pdbx_strand_id
1 'polypeptide(L)' 'MSEQQFELDGQPLDTVSALRFSPSNPQLLLAASWDSNARLYDIVQNDCRSTLQHKAAVLDCCFSNSNQAFTGGLDTWIRS' A
#
# COMPACT_ATOMS: atom_id res chain seq x y z
N MET A 1 -20.22 -14.25 14.94
CA MET A 1 -19.67 -14.40 13.59
C MET A 1 -18.17 -14.51 13.75
N SER A 2 -17.54 -15.58 13.26
CA SER A 2 -16.07 -15.68 13.29
C SER A 2 -15.50 -14.66 12.32
N GLU A 3 -14.58 -13.82 12.78
CA GLU A 3 -13.84 -12.91 11.89
C GLU A 3 -12.97 -13.77 10.96
N GLN A 4 -13.28 -13.76 9.68
CA GLN A 4 -12.48 -14.44 8.67
C GLN A 4 -11.25 -13.58 8.40
N GLN A 5 -10.09 -14.10 8.78
CA GLN A 5 -8.79 -13.50 8.49
C GLN A 5 -8.24 -14.14 7.22
N PHE A 6 -7.57 -13.35 6.39
CA PHE A 6 -6.90 -13.80 5.18
C PHE A 6 -5.56 -13.07 5.04
N GLU A 7 -4.57 -13.78 4.50
CA GLU A 7 -3.24 -13.24 4.24
C GLU A 7 -3.15 -12.80 2.79
N LEU A 8 -2.41 -11.71 2.54
CA LEU A 8 -2.19 -11.19 1.19
C LEU A 8 -0.85 -11.69 0.63
N ASP A 9 -0.87 -12.16 -0.61
CA ASP A 9 0.34 -12.57 -1.32
C ASP A 9 1.22 -11.35 -1.66
N GLY A 10 2.53 -11.58 -1.75
CA GLY A 10 3.50 -10.51 -2.07
C GLY A 10 3.76 -9.55 -0.90
N GLN A 11 3.75 -10.08 0.32
CA GLN A 11 3.94 -9.31 1.56
C GLN A 11 5.18 -8.40 1.55
N PRO A 12 5.13 -7.26 2.26
CA PRO A 12 6.31 -6.42 2.45
C PRO A 12 7.43 -7.18 3.17
N LEU A 13 8.67 -6.89 2.80
CA LEU A 13 9.86 -7.54 3.36
C LEU A 13 10.33 -6.90 4.67
N ASP A 14 9.67 -5.81 5.07
CA ASP A 14 9.91 -5.07 6.30
C ASP A 14 8.58 -4.46 6.81
N THR A 15 8.64 -3.83 7.97
CA THR A 15 7.55 -3.23 8.73
C THR A 15 6.61 -2.40 7.85
N VAL A 16 5.30 -2.62 8.01
CA VAL A 16 4.26 -1.80 7.39
C VAL A 16 4.07 -0.54 8.21
N SER A 17 4.21 0.63 7.57
CA SER A 17 4.09 1.93 8.23
C SER A 17 2.68 2.51 8.14
N ALA A 18 1.98 2.27 7.03
CA ALA A 18 0.62 2.76 6.81
C ALA A 18 -0.17 1.84 5.88
N LEU A 19 -1.49 1.79 6.10
CA LEU A 19 -2.47 1.12 5.25
C LEU A 19 -3.62 2.09 4.94
N ARG A 20 -4.06 2.14 3.69
CA ARG A 20 -5.23 2.92 3.27
C ARG A 20 -6.06 2.12 2.26
N PHE A 21 -7.35 1.98 2.50
CA PHE A 21 -8.26 1.50 1.46
C PHE A 21 -8.55 2.62 0.45
N SER A 22 -8.76 2.25 -0.81
CA SER A 22 -9.24 3.21 -1.79
C SER A 22 -10.65 3.68 -1.43
N PRO A 23 -10.92 4.99 -1.42
CA PRO A 23 -12.25 5.53 -1.11
C PRO A 23 -13.28 5.20 -2.18
N SER A 24 -12.83 4.81 -3.38
CA SER A 24 -13.69 4.50 -4.54
C SER A 24 -13.87 3.02 -4.79
N ASN A 25 -12.88 2.20 -4.42
CA ASN A 25 -12.91 0.76 -4.63
C ASN A 25 -12.44 0.04 -3.35
N PRO A 26 -13.37 -0.55 -2.57
CA PRO A 26 -13.02 -1.20 -1.31
C PRO A 26 -12.18 -2.47 -1.49
N GLN A 27 -11.99 -2.96 -2.73
CA GLN A 27 -11.12 -4.10 -3.02
C GLN A 27 -9.63 -3.70 -3.07
N LEU A 28 -9.34 -2.40 -3.20
CA LEU A 28 -7.97 -1.91 -3.32
C LEU A 28 -7.42 -1.41 -1.98
N LEU A 29 -6.27 -1.95 -1.60
CA LEU A 29 -5.54 -1.60 -0.38
C LEU A 29 -4.14 -1.11 -0.75
N LEU A 30 -3.81 0.12 -0.36
CA LEU A 30 -2.47 0.66 -0.47
C LEU A 30 -1.72 0.46 0.85
N ALA A 31 -0.51 -0.06 0.76
CA ALA A 31 0.37 -0.28 1.90
C ALA A 31 1.71 0.42 1.69
N ALA A 32 2.17 1.16 2.69
CA ALA A 32 3.53 1.71 2.76
C ALA A 32 4.40 0.82 3.65
N SER A 33 5.67 0.62 3.26
CA SER A 33 6.61 -0.22 4.01
C SER A 33 8.00 0.42 4.13
N TRP A 34 8.70 0.00 5.17
CA TRP A 34 10.11 0.30 5.42
C TRP A 34 11.06 -0.38 4.43
N ASP A 35 10.60 -1.37 3.67
CA ASP A 35 11.37 -2.02 2.60
C ASP A 35 11.58 -1.13 1.35
N SER A 36 11.29 0.17 1.47
CA SER A 36 11.35 1.18 0.43
C SER A 36 10.34 1.01 -0.69
N ASN A 37 9.27 0.25 -0.47
CA ASN A 37 8.17 0.12 -1.43
C ASN A 37 6.82 0.49 -0.82
N ALA A 38 5.97 1.08 -1.67
CA ALA A 38 4.53 1.12 -1.47
C ALA A 38 3.87 0.12 -2.43
N ARG A 39 2.92 -0.67 -1.95
CA ARG A 39 2.25 -1.73 -2.71
C ARG A 39 0.76 -1.49 -2.77
N LEU A 40 0.18 -1.62 -3.95
CA LEU A 40 -1.26 -1.61 -4.16
C LEU A 40 -1.74 -3.05 -4.36
N TYR A 41 -2.55 -3.53 -3.43
CA TYR A 41 -3.14 -4.86 -3.45
C TYR A 41 -4.58 -4.83 -3.95
N ASP A 42 -4.99 -5.87 -4.65
CA ASP A 42 -6.39 -6.28 -4.76
C ASP A 42 -6.65 -7.41 -3.76
N ILE A 43 -7.46 -7.12 -2.74
CA ILE A 43 -7.73 -8.06 -1.64
C ILE A 43 -8.66 -9.21 -2.02
N VAL A 44 -9.41 -9.08 -3.12
CA VAL A 44 -10.33 -10.12 -3.60
C VAL A 44 -9.59 -11.10 -4.50
N GLN A 45 -8.71 -10.59 -5.35
CA GLN A 45 -7.87 -11.41 -6.23
C GLN A 45 -6.62 -11.96 -5.52
N ASN A 46 -6.34 -11.48 -4.30
CA ASN A 46 -5.13 -11.79 -3.55
C ASN A 46 -3.85 -11.50 -4.35
N ASP A 47 -3.77 -10.32 -4.95
CA ASP A 47 -2.68 -9.98 -5.88
C ASP A 47 -2.12 -8.58 -5.62
N CYS A 48 -0.80 -8.46 -5.75
CA CYS A 48 -0.08 -7.19 -5.66
C CYS A 48 -0.07 -6.51 -7.03
N ARG A 49 -1.14 -5.79 -7.35
CA ARG A 49 -1.34 -5.12 -8.65
C ARG A 49 -0.22 -4.18 -9.06
N SER A 50 0.39 -3.46 -8.11
CA SER A 50 1.45 -2.51 -8.41
C SER A 50 2.37 -2.29 -7.23
N THR A 51 3.63 -1.99 -7.51
CA THR A 51 4.65 -1.62 -6.52
C THR A 51 5.32 -0.33 -6.96
N LEU A 52 5.35 0.65 -6.07
CA LEU A 52 6.03 1.93 -6.24
C LEU A 52 7.26 1.99 -5.33
N GLN A 53 8.43 2.07 -5.94
CA GLN A 53 9.70 2.09 -5.23
C GLN A 53 10.16 3.51 -4.88
N HIS A 54 10.60 3.67 -3.63
CA HIS A 54 11.27 4.86 -3.08
C HIS A 54 12.76 4.59 -2.89
N LYS A 55 13.56 5.63 -2.66
CA LYS A 55 15.00 5.46 -2.36
C LYS A 55 15.28 5.16 -0.89
N ALA A 56 14.26 5.23 -0.04
CA ALA A 56 14.29 4.93 1.39
C ALA A 56 12.89 4.50 1.86
N ALA A 57 12.77 4.19 3.16
CA ALA A 57 11.52 3.76 3.79
C ALA A 57 10.34 4.70 3.48
N VAL A 58 9.19 4.12 3.12
CA VAL A 58 7.94 4.83 2.93
C VAL A 58 7.23 4.92 4.28
N LEU A 59 6.85 6.13 4.69
CA LEU A 59 6.32 6.39 6.04
C LEU A 59 4.80 6.56 6.06
N ASP A 60 4.23 7.10 5.00
CA ASP A 60 2.78 7.26 4.88
C ASP A 60 2.33 7.18 3.42
N CYS A 61 1.04 6.91 3.24
CA CYS A 61 0.38 6.91 1.95
C CYS A 61 -1.05 7.44 2.07
N CYS A 62 -1.61 7.98 0.99
CA CYS A 62 -3.00 8.41 0.94
C CYS A 62 -3.57 8.33 -0.47
N PHE A 63 -4.89 8.15 -0.57
CA PHE A 63 -5.59 8.31 -1.84
C PHE A 63 -6.05 9.76 -2.00
N SER A 64 -5.86 10.32 -3.19
CA SER A 64 -6.48 11.59 -3.55
C SER A 64 -7.84 11.37 -4.20
N ASN A 65 -7.96 10.36 -5.06
CA ASN A 65 -9.19 9.99 -5.76
C ASN A 65 -9.12 8.51 -6.19
N SER A 66 -10.02 8.07 -7.09
CA SER A 66 -10.10 6.67 -7.51
C SER A 66 -8.86 6.15 -8.23
N ASN A 67 -8.13 7.04 -8.91
CA ASN A 67 -7.05 6.67 -9.83
C ASN A 67 -5.70 7.21 -9.40
N GLN A 68 -5.62 7.93 -8.27
CA GLN A 68 -4.39 8.53 -7.80
C GLN A 68 -4.24 8.37 -6.31
N ALA A 69 -3.06 7.90 -5.92
CA ALA A 69 -2.58 7.88 -4.56
C ALA A 69 -1.25 8.64 -4.48
N PHE A 70 -0.84 8.95 -3.26
CA PHE A 70 0.44 9.58 -2.96
C PHE A 70 1.11 8.83 -1.82
N THR A 71 2.43 8.82 -1.84
CA THR A 71 3.29 8.15 -0.87
C THR A 71 4.43 9.09 -0.50
N GLY A 72 4.80 9.12 0.77
CA GLY A 72 5.89 9.97 1.28
C GLY A 72 6.84 9.16 2.14
N GLY A 73 8.14 9.41 1.99
CA GLY A 73 9.19 8.62 2.64
C GLY A 73 10.37 9.43 3.18
N LEU A 74 11.33 8.71 3.75
CA LEU A 74 12.59 9.26 4.25
C LEU A 74 13.52 9.76 3.14
N ASP A 75 13.22 9.46 1.87
CA ASP A 75 13.96 9.99 0.72
C ASP A 75 13.58 11.45 0.40
N THR A 76 12.80 12.10 1.28
CA THR A 76 12.30 13.48 1.17
C THR A 76 11.37 13.71 -0.02
N TRP A 77 10.97 12.65 -0.72
CA TRP A 77 10.18 12.74 -1.93
C TRP A 77 8.74 12.30 -1.67
N ILE A 78 7.83 12.90 -2.43
CA ILE A 78 6.44 12.49 -2.53
C ILE A 78 6.23 11.92 -3.93
N ARG A 79 5.61 10.74 -4.04
CA ARG A 79 5.39 10.03 -5.30
C ARG A 79 3.94 9.58 -5.44
N SER A 80 3.41 9.59 -6.66
CA SER A 80 2.07 9.12 -7.01
C SER A 80 2.11 7.95 -7.98
#